data_AF-S9ZQN7-F1
#
_entry.id   AF-S9ZQN7-F1
#
_cell.length_a   1.000
_cell.length_b   1.000
_cell.length_c   1.000
_cell.angle_alpha   90.00
_cell.angle_beta   90.00
_cell.angle_gamma   90.00
#
_symmetry.space_group_name_H-M   'P 1'
#
loop_
_entity.id
_entity.type
_entity.pdbx_description
1 polymer ?
#
loop_
_entity_poly.entity_id
_entity_poly.type
_entity_poly.pdbx_seq_one_letter_code
_entity_poly.pdbx_strand_id
1 'polypeptide(L)'
;CEGVTRLGCWAHARRRFVDASKVLPAGKRGRAHEALALIGKLYAIERDARELSDAARLAQRQSRSRAVLDELRRWLDQVLPTVPPTSVLGGALGYLH
;
A
#
# COMPACT_ATOMS: atom_id res chain seq x y z
N CYS A 1 13.58 18.66 -15.25
CA CYS A 1 12.33 18.02 -15.74
C CYS A 1 11.72 17.25 -14.58
N GLU A 2 10.78 17.87 -13.87
CA GLU A 2 10.08 17.24 -12.76
C GLU A 2 9.21 16.10 -13.33
N GLY A 3 9.68 14.87 -13.14
CA GLY A 3 8.93 13.68 -13.51
C GLY A 3 7.63 13.69 -12.71
N VAL A 4 6.51 13.78 -13.40
CA VAL A 4 5.20 13.48 -12.82
C VAL A 4 5.24 12.00 -12.44
N THR A 5 5.68 11.73 -11.20
CA THR A 5 5.56 10.41 -10.58
C THR A 5 4.08 10.09 -10.60
N ARG A 6 3.65 9.08 -11.37
CA ARG A 6 2.28 8.59 -11.29
C ARG A 6 2.10 8.04 -9.89
N LEU A 7 1.61 8.87 -8.97
CA LEU A 7 1.20 8.47 -7.64
C LEU A 7 0.04 7.48 -7.85
N GLY A 8 0.36 6.19 -7.89
CA GLY A 8 -0.65 5.14 -8.00
C GLY A 8 -1.70 5.35 -6.91
N CYS A 9 -2.98 5.44 -7.28
CA CYS A 9 -4.01 5.65 -6.29
C CYS A 9 -4.07 4.43 -5.36
N TRP A 10 -4.03 4.65 -4.04
CA TRP A 10 -4.13 3.57 -3.04
C TRP A 10 -5.35 2.66 -3.25
N ALA A 11 -6.45 3.22 -3.79
CA ALA A 11 -7.64 2.47 -4.13
C ALA A 11 -7.39 1.44 -5.26
N HIS A 12 -6.65 1.85 -6.30
CA HIS A 12 -6.28 0.96 -7.41
C HIS A 12 -5.27 -0.09 -6.97
N ALA A 13 -4.28 0.30 -6.16
CA ALA A 13 -3.31 -0.63 -5.59
C ALA A 13 -4.01 -1.70 -4.74
N ARG A 14 -4.88 -1.28 -3.81
CA ARG A 14 -5.66 -2.19 -2.96
C ARG A 14 -6.46 -3.20 -3.77
N ARG A 15 -7.16 -2.76 -4.82
CA ARG A 15 -7.96 -3.67 -5.66
C ARG A 15 -7.08 -4.78 -6.26
N ARG A 16 -5.89 -4.44 -6.75
CA ARG A 16 -4.94 -5.42 -7.30
C ARG A 16 -4.46 -6.41 -6.25
N PHE A 17 -4.19 -5.98 -5.01
CA PHE A 17 -3.84 -6.90 -3.92
C PHE A 17 -5.02 -7.76 -3.46
N VAL A 18 -6.25 -7.23 -3.48
CA VAL A 18 -7.46 -8.04 -3.23
C VAL A 18 -7.58 -9.12 -4.29
N ASP A 19 -7.42 -8.78 -5.57
CA ASP A 19 -7.48 -9.77 -6.64
C ASP A 19 -6.34 -10.78 -6.53
N ALA A 20 -5.12 -10.35 -6.20
CA ALA A 20 -4.00 -11.26 -5.91
C ALA A 20 -4.28 -12.19 -4.72
N SER A 21 -4.98 -11.72 -3.67
CA SER A 21 -5.33 -12.55 -2.52
C SER A 21 -6.36 -13.64 -2.85
N LYS A 22 -7.22 -13.43 -3.86
CA LYS A 22 -8.20 -14.44 -4.30
C LYS A 22 -7.55 -15.60 -5.05
N VAL A 23 -6.36 -15.39 -5.62
CA VAL A 23 -5.59 -16.43 -6.32
C VAL A 23 -4.88 -17.36 -5.32
N LEU A 24 -4.72 -16.94 -4.06
CA LEU A 24 -4.11 -17.77 -3.03
C LEU A 24 -5.11 -18.84 -2.53
N PRO A 25 -4.63 -20.05 -2.19
CA PRO A 25 -5.47 -21.07 -1.57
C PRO A 25 -6.17 -20.54 -0.31
N ALA A 26 -7.45 -20.86 -0.15
CA ALA A 26 -8.23 -20.44 1.01
C ALA A 26 -7.53 -20.82 2.33
N GLY A 27 -7.42 -19.86 3.25
CA GLY A 27 -6.76 -20.04 4.54
C GLY A 27 -5.25 -19.73 4.56
N LYS A 28 -4.60 -19.52 3.42
CA LYS A 28 -3.20 -19.06 3.39
C LYS A 28 -3.10 -17.54 3.39
N ARG A 29 -2.59 -16.98 4.50
CA ARG A 29 -2.09 -15.60 4.51
C ARG A 29 -0.78 -15.55 3.73
N GLY A 30 -0.80 -14.83 2.62
CA GLY A 30 0.40 -14.55 1.82
C GLY A 30 0.67 -13.06 1.72
N ARG A 31 1.73 -12.69 1.01
CA ARG A 31 2.19 -11.31 0.78
C ARG A 31 1.09 -10.33 0.35
N ALA A 32 0.09 -10.79 -0.41
CA ALA A 32 -1.07 -9.96 -0.76
C ALA A 32 -1.84 -9.45 0.49
N HIS A 33 -1.99 -10.28 1.52
CA HIS A 33 -2.66 -9.89 2.77
C HIS A 33 -1.82 -8.91 3.59
N GLU A 34 -0.49 -9.06 3.59
CA GLU A 34 0.42 -8.10 4.24
C GLU A 34 0.32 -6.72 3.59
N ALA A 35 0.32 -6.65 2.26
CA ALA A 35 0.08 -5.40 1.53
C ALA A 35 -1.28 -4.77 1.89
N LEU A 36 -2.34 -5.59 1.95
CA LEU A 36 -3.68 -5.11 2.32
C LEU A 36 -3.72 -4.58 3.76
N ALA A 37 -2.99 -5.19 4.69
CA ALA A 37 -2.89 -4.72 6.06
C ALA A 37 -2.19 -3.35 6.14
N LEU A 38 -1.08 -3.17 5.42
CA LEU A 38 -0.35 -1.90 5.35
C LEU A 38 -1.19 -0.78 4.74
N ILE A 39 -1.85 -1.04 3.60
CA ILE A 39 -2.79 -0.08 2.99
C ILE A 39 -3.97 0.20 3.93
N GLY A 40 -4.43 -0.80 4.67
CA GLY A 40 -5.46 -0.64 5.72
C GLY A 40 -5.03 0.32 6.83
N LYS A 41 -3.78 0.24 7.30
CA LYS A 41 -3.22 1.17 8.29
C LYS A 41 -3.26 2.62 7.78
N LEU A 42 -2.91 2.87 6.51
CA LEU A 42 -3.00 4.20 5.91
C LEU A 42 -4.44 4.74 5.93
N TYR A 43 -5.42 3.91 5.54
CA TYR A 43 -6.82 4.33 5.58
C TYR A 43 -7.37 4.53 6.99
N ALA A 44 -6.86 3.79 7.98
CA ALA A 44 -7.21 4.04 9.38
C ALA A 44 -6.70 5.42 9.83
N ILE A 45 -5.44 5.78 9.52
CA ILE A 45 -4.88 7.09 9.85
C ILE A 45 -5.65 8.22 9.18
N GLU A 46 -6.03 8.06 7.91
CA GLU A 46 -6.84 9.05 7.18
C GLU A 46 -8.27 9.16 7.73
N ARG A 47 -8.83 8.06 8.23
CA ARG A 47 -10.14 8.05 8.90
C ARG A 47 -10.09 8.78 10.23
N ASP A 48 -9.08 8.51 11.05
CA ASP A 48 -8.87 9.18 12.34
C ASP A 48 -8.62 10.69 12.12
N ALA A 49 -7.95 11.05 11.03
CA ALA A 49 -7.71 12.45 10.67
C ALA A 49 -8.93 13.12 10.01
N ARG A 50 -10.07 12.42 9.83
CA ARG A 50 -11.25 12.97 9.17
C ARG A 50 -11.89 14.09 10.00
N GLU A 51 -11.90 13.92 11.31
CA GLU A 51 -12.54 14.83 12.28
C GLU A 51 -11.60 15.94 12.76
N LEU A 52 -10.35 15.94 12.29
CA LEU A 52 -9.35 16.95 12.61
C LEU A 52 -9.46 18.17 11.67
N SER A 53 -9.08 19.34 12.19
CA SER A 53 -8.83 20.54 11.40
C SER A 53 -7.67 20.33 10.42
N ASP A 54 -7.62 21.10 9.33
CA ASP A 54 -6.65 20.91 8.24
C ASP A 54 -5.19 20.89 8.72
N ALA A 55 -4.83 21.76 9.66
CA ALA A 55 -3.50 21.79 10.25
C ALA A 55 -3.16 20.53 11.05
N ALA A 56 -4.12 20.02 11.85
CA ALA A 56 -3.96 18.80 12.63
C ALA A 56 -3.94 17.55 11.72
N ARG A 57 -4.75 17.53 10.66
CA ARG A 57 -4.69 16.49 9.62
C ARG A 57 -3.32 16.47 8.93
N LEU A 58 -2.76 17.63 8.60
CA LEU A 58 -1.42 17.71 8.01
C LEU A 58 -0.34 17.17 8.96
N ALA A 59 -0.36 17.57 10.22
CA ALA A 59 0.58 17.08 11.22
C ALA A 59 0.48 15.56 11.41
N GLN A 60 -0.75 15.02 11.48
CA GLN A 60 -1.00 13.58 11.57
C GLN A 60 -0.48 12.83 10.34
N ARG A 61 -0.67 13.36 9.13
CA ARG A 61 -0.12 12.77 7.90
C ARG A 61 1.40 12.74 7.92
N GLN A 62 2.03 13.84 8.33
CA GLN A 62 3.49 13.91 8.37
C GLN A 62 4.09 12.97 9.43
N SER A 63 3.43 12.81 10.57
CA SER A 63 3.93 11.96 11.66
C SER A 63 3.60 10.48 11.46
N ARG A 64 2.32 10.15 11.18
CA ARG A 64 1.83 8.77 11.18
C ARG A 64 1.80 8.16 9.77
N SER A 65 1.26 8.88 8.78
CA SER A 65 1.15 8.34 7.42
C SER A 65 2.53 8.13 6.79
N ARG A 66 3.51 9.03 7.05
CA ARG A 66 4.90 8.88 6.62
C ARG A 66 5.52 7.55 7.09
N ALA A 67 5.40 7.24 8.38
CA ALA A 67 5.98 6.02 8.94
C ALA A 67 5.40 4.75 8.29
N VAL A 68 4.09 4.73 8.02
CA VAL A 68 3.45 3.60 7.34
C VAL A 68 3.86 3.51 5.86
N LEU A 69 4.04 4.64 5.18
CA LEU A 69 4.55 4.68 3.81
C LEU A 69 5.99 4.15 3.73
N ASP A 70 6.85 4.50 4.69
CA ASP A 70 8.22 3.99 4.76
C ASP A 70 8.24 2.48 5.06
N GLU A 71 7.37 1.99 5.96
CA GLU A 71 7.18 0.57 6.22
C GLU A 71 6.74 -0.17 4.95
N LEU A 72 5.77 0.40 4.22
CA LEU A 72 5.31 -0.15 2.95
C LEU A 72 6.41 -0.17 1.90
N ARG A 73 7.21 0.90 1.78
CA ARG A 73 8.31 0.94 0.81
C ARG A 73 9.35 -0.14 1.09
N ARG A 74 9.78 -0.28 2.36
CA ARG A 74 10.71 -1.34 2.77
C ARG A 74 10.16 -2.73 2.49
N TRP A 75 8.88 -2.93 2.77
CA TRP A 75 8.21 -4.20 2.47
C TRP A 75 8.18 -4.47 0.96
N LEU A 76 7.87 -3.46 0.14
CA LEU A 76 7.89 -3.57 -1.33
C LEU A 76 9.30 -3.94 -1.81
N ASP A 77 10.34 -3.25 -1.35
CA ASP A 77 11.73 -3.51 -1.76
C ASP A 77 12.20 -4.93 -1.39
N GLN A 78 11.69 -5.50 -0.29
CA GLN A 78 11.97 -6.88 0.11
C GLN A 78 11.18 -7.91 -0.70
N VAL A 79 9.92 -7.61 -1.03
CA VAL A 79 9.02 -8.57 -1.66
C VAL A 79 9.16 -8.60 -3.18
N LEU A 80 9.37 -7.44 -3.82
CA LEU A 80 9.54 -7.30 -5.27
C LEU A 80 10.56 -8.30 -5.87
N PRO A 81 11.79 -8.47 -5.34
CA PRO A 81 12.75 -9.42 -5.90
C PRO A 81 12.35 -10.90 -5.72
N THR A 82 11.41 -11.19 -4.83
CA THR A 82 10.96 -12.55 -4.51
C THR A 82 9.70 -12.97 -5.28
N VAL A 83 9.12 -12.08 -6.07
CA VAL A 83 7.86 -12.30 -6.78
C VAL A 83 8.09 -12.11 -8.29
N PRO A 84 7.75 -13.10 -9.13
CA PRO A 84 7.89 -12.95 -10.56
C PRO A 84 6.98 -11.82 -11.08
N PRO A 85 7.46 -10.91 -11.93
CA PRO A 85 6.70 -9.76 -12.42
C PRO A 85 5.47 -10.15 -13.25
N THR A 86 5.48 -11.36 -13.83
CA THR A 86 4.38 -11.94 -14.61
C THR A 86 3.21 -12.44 -13.76
N SER A 87 3.40 -12.57 -12.44
CA SER A 87 2.32 -12.98 -11.52
C SER A 87 1.36 -11.84 -11.24
N VAL A 88 0.12 -12.16 -10.88
CA VAL A 88 -0.90 -11.17 -10.46
C VAL A 88 -0.38 -10.30 -9.31
N LEU A 89 0.37 -10.89 -8.38
CA LEU A 89 1.03 -10.15 -7.30
C LEU A 89 2.18 -9.26 -7.82
N GLY A 90 2.97 -9.72 -8.78
CA GLY A 90 4.05 -8.93 -9.41
C GLY A 90 3.52 -7.68 -10.11
N GLY A 91 2.42 -7.79 -10.84
CA GLY A 91 1.74 -6.65 -11.44
C GLY A 91 1.11 -5.68 -10.43
N ALA A 92 0.71 -6.17 -9.25
CA ALA A 92 0.25 -5.32 -8.14
C ALA A 92 1.41 -4.56 -7.49
N LEU A 93 2.54 -5.24 -7.26
CA LEU A 93 3.75 -4.64 -6.68
C LEU A 93 4.38 -3.61 -7.63
N GLY A 94 4.49 -3.93 -8.93
CA GLY A 94 5.01 -3.00 -9.95
C GLY A 94 4.15 -1.76 -10.19
N TYR A 95 2.93 -1.70 -9.66
CA TYR A 95 2.12 -0.47 -9.66
C TYR A 95 2.51 0.52 -8.56
N LEU A 96 3.07 0.00 -7.46
CA LEU A 96 3.43 0.77 -6.28
C LEU A 96 4.92 1.11 -6.18
N HIS A 97 5.78 0.41 -6.95
CA HIS A 97 7.23 0.58 -6.94
C HIS A 97 7.69 1.67 -7.90
#